data_AF-A0A0K0G1Y1-F1
#
_entry.id   AF-A0A0K0G1Y1-F1
#
_cell.length_a   1.000
_cell.length_b   1.000
_cell.length_c   1.000
_cell.angle_alpha   90.00
_cell.angle_beta   90.00
_cell.angle_gamma   90.00
#
_symmetry.space_group_name_H-M   'P 1'
#
loop_
_entity.id
_entity.type
_entity.pdbx_description
1 polymer ?
#
loop_
_entity_poly.entity_id
_entity_poly.type
_entity_poly.pdbx_seq_one_letter_code
_entity_poly.pdbx_strand_id
1 'polypeptide(L)'
;METKSAISEAMMVAFSTAVSVVPKKTSRNLSDFRDIAHLAVAVNGFALTPRQRLLITTSYAKWQKKKVNETVGQWVHKYICDNYKDLKKILTDKNNKEAVELYTTTITSIIDMSIESLEYLDDALGPLLVSYTAQGGLLSEYEDLFNEYYWKCVCEALCQFGKELSYSRLLRYDTIYAFRIVILFISKKITNGFEMKHAGVGECTNNDNSCSTSKSTSLKKSKKPKDT
;
A
#
# COMPACT_ATOMS: atom_id res chain seq x y z
N MET A 1 27.40 22.90 -23.10
CA MET A 1 26.19 22.30 -23.74
C MET A 1 25.76 20.99 -23.05
N GLU A 2 26.26 20.67 -21.84
CA GLU A 2 26.14 19.32 -21.26
C GLU A 2 25.00 19.15 -20.24
N THR A 3 24.49 20.24 -19.67
CA THR A 3 23.44 20.20 -18.64
C THR A 3 22.10 19.66 -19.17
N LYS A 4 21.78 19.87 -20.45
CA LYS A 4 20.58 19.30 -21.08
C LYS A 4 20.64 17.78 -21.23
N SER A 5 21.84 17.23 -21.42
CA SER A 5 22.07 15.78 -21.53
C SER A 5 21.90 15.10 -20.17
N ALA A 6 22.53 15.66 -19.13
CA ALA A 6 22.43 15.13 -17.77
C ALA A 6 20.99 15.18 -17.21
N ILE A 7 20.23 16.24 -17.51
CA ILE A 7 18.81 16.33 -17.12
C ILE A 7 17.98 15.29 -17.87
N SER A 8 18.21 15.11 -19.17
CA SER A 8 17.51 14.10 -19.97
C SER A 8 17.81 12.67 -19.49
N GLU A 9 19.05 12.40 -19.10
CA GLU A 9 19.51 11.09 -18.65
C GLU A 9 19.02 10.78 -17.23
N ALA A 10 19.06 11.77 -16.32
CA ALA A 10 18.44 11.67 -15.00
C ALA A 10 16.91 11.45 -15.10
N MET A 11 16.26 12.15 -16.02
CA MET A 11 14.83 11.99 -16.29
C MET A 11 14.54 10.59 -16.85
N MET A 12 15.34 10.08 -17.79
CA MET A 12 15.21 8.71 -18.34
C MET A 12 15.42 7.62 -17.29
N VAL A 13 16.46 7.73 -16.45
CA VAL A 13 16.73 6.79 -15.35
C VAL A 13 15.56 6.79 -14.37
N ALA A 14 15.07 7.98 -14.02
CA ALA A 14 14.01 8.11 -13.05
C ALA A 14 12.64 7.69 -13.63
N PHE A 15 12.36 7.92 -14.92
CA PHE A 15 11.24 7.30 -15.63
C PHE A 15 11.34 5.77 -15.61
N SER A 16 12.52 5.20 -15.86
CA SER A 16 12.74 3.76 -15.81
C SER A 16 12.49 3.19 -14.40
N THR A 17 12.94 3.89 -13.36
CA THR A 17 12.67 3.53 -11.96
C THR A 17 11.18 3.65 -11.65
N ALA A 18 10.52 4.75 -11.99
CA ALA A 18 9.09 4.91 -11.78
C ALA A 18 8.27 3.84 -12.54
N VAL A 19 8.66 3.49 -13.75
CA VAL A 19 8.05 2.43 -14.55
C VAL A 19 8.28 1.04 -13.93
N SER A 20 9.39 0.81 -13.21
CA SER A 20 9.62 -0.44 -12.50
C SER A 20 8.81 -0.57 -11.20
N VAL A 21 8.43 0.56 -10.59
CA VAL A 21 7.53 0.59 -9.40
C VAL A 21 6.05 0.56 -9.80
N VAL A 22 5.72 0.88 -11.05
CA VAL A 22 4.34 0.83 -11.57
C VAL A 22 3.98 -0.63 -11.89
N PRO A 23 2.88 -1.19 -11.34
CA PRO A 23 2.46 -2.54 -11.64
C PRO A 23 2.34 -2.78 -13.15
N LYS A 24 3.07 -3.77 -13.68
CA LYS A 24 2.89 -4.20 -15.07
C LYS A 24 1.45 -4.69 -15.25
N LYS A 25 0.76 -4.12 -16.25
CA LYS A 25 -0.64 -4.38 -16.60
C LYS A 25 -1.05 -5.84 -16.37
N THR A 26 -1.93 -6.08 -15.40
CA THR A 26 -2.72 -7.32 -15.32
C THR A 26 -4.22 -7.09 -15.16
N SER A 27 -4.71 -5.85 -14.99
CA SER A 27 -6.16 -5.60 -15.08
C SER A 27 -6.46 -4.17 -15.50
N ARG A 28 -7.56 -3.97 -16.22
CA ARG A 28 -7.99 -2.71 -16.85
C ARG A 28 -8.48 -1.62 -15.87
N ASN A 29 -8.40 -1.83 -14.55
CA ASN A 29 -8.97 -0.89 -13.57
C ASN A 29 -7.98 -0.27 -12.57
N LEU A 30 -6.76 -0.78 -12.43
CA LEU A 30 -5.82 -0.23 -11.45
C LEU A 30 -5.27 1.13 -11.92
N SER A 31 -5.37 2.15 -11.07
CA SER A 31 -4.80 3.48 -11.34
C SER A 31 -3.29 3.36 -11.58
N ASP A 32 -2.85 3.51 -12.83
CA ASP A 32 -1.43 3.49 -13.14
C ASP A 32 -0.83 4.86 -12.78
N PHE A 33 0.07 4.89 -11.79
CA PHE A 33 0.76 6.12 -11.33
C PHE A 33 1.68 6.75 -12.39
N ARG A 34 1.54 6.37 -13.66
CA ARG A 34 2.33 6.86 -14.79
C ARG A 34 2.18 8.35 -14.99
N ASP A 35 0.99 8.88 -14.72
CA ASP A 35 0.68 10.30 -14.83
C ASP A 35 1.42 11.15 -13.80
N ILE A 36 1.84 10.57 -12.66
CA ILE A 36 2.63 11.25 -11.63
C ILE A 36 4.08 10.76 -11.56
N ALA A 37 4.49 9.81 -12.42
CA ALA A 37 5.83 9.24 -12.43
C ALA A 37 6.91 10.34 -12.49
N HIS A 38 6.76 11.29 -13.41
CA HIS A 38 7.67 12.43 -13.55
C HIS A 38 7.72 13.37 -12.32
N LEU A 39 6.67 13.37 -11.49
CA LEU A 39 6.61 14.18 -10.26
C LEU A 39 7.26 13.47 -9.07
N ALA A 40 7.20 12.14 -9.02
CA ALA A 40 7.84 11.31 -8.01
C ALA A 40 9.34 11.08 -8.26
N VAL A 41 9.82 11.45 -9.45
CA VAL A 41 11.17 11.23 -9.99
C VAL A 41 12.19 12.27 -9.52
N ALA A 42 11.74 13.41 -9.01
CA ALA A 42 12.61 14.36 -8.35
C ALA A 42 12.85 13.89 -6.91
N VAL A 43 14.06 13.36 -6.68
CA VAL A 43 14.71 13.10 -5.39
C VAL A 43 14.54 11.68 -4.84
N ASN A 44 15.65 11.13 -4.35
CA ASN A 44 15.77 9.92 -3.53
C ASN A 44 14.93 10.04 -2.24
N GLY A 45 13.61 9.96 -2.36
CA GLY A 45 12.68 10.16 -1.25
C GLY A 45 11.44 10.91 -1.73
N PHE A 46 10.27 10.41 -1.38
CA PHE A 46 8.97 11.00 -1.74
C PHE A 46 8.80 12.39 -1.12
N ALA A 47 9.36 13.43 -1.73
CA ALA A 47 9.30 14.79 -1.21
C ALA A 47 8.26 15.62 -1.98
N LEU A 48 7.19 16.03 -1.28
CA LEU A 48 6.22 16.99 -1.82
C LEU A 48 6.78 18.40 -1.76
N THR A 49 6.56 19.20 -2.80
CA THR A 49 6.87 20.65 -2.76
C THR A 49 6.03 21.36 -1.68
N PRO A 50 6.49 22.51 -1.13
CA PRO A 50 5.71 23.26 -0.14
C PRO A 50 4.29 23.62 -0.61
N ARG A 51 4.14 23.92 -1.91
CA ARG A 51 2.82 24.18 -2.53
C ARG A 51 1.93 22.93 -2.50
N GLN A 52 2.45 21.76 -2.87
CA GLN A 52 1.69 20.50 -2.84
C GLN A 52 1.27 20.15 -1.41
N ARG A 53 2.16 20.32 -0.42
CA ARG A 53 1.83 20.09 0.99
C ARG A 53 0.69 20.98 1.44
N LEU A 54 0.80 22.29 1.19
CA LEU A 54 -0.26 23.25 1.52
C LEU A 54 -1.60 22.92 0.85
N LEU A 55 -1.57 22.48 -0.41
CA LEU A 55 -2.76 22.07 -1.14
C LEU A 55 -3.43 20.86 -0.48
N ILE A 56 -2.66 19.83 -0.12
CA ILE A 56 -3.19 18.62 0.53
C ILE A 56 -3.76 18.98 1.90
N THR A 57 -3.00 19.63 2.78
CA THR A 57 -3.44 19.95 4.15
C THR A 57 -4.69 20.81 4.15
N THR A 58 -4.73 21.85 3.31
CA THR A 58 -5.90 22.74 3.20
C THR A 58 -7.12 21.98 2.66
N SER A 59 -6.93 21.15 1.63
CA SER A 59 -8.01 20.39 0.99
C SER A 59 -8.59 19.34 1.94
N TYR A 60 -7.71 18.63 2.66
CA TYR A 60 -8.11 17.61 3.62
C TYR A 60 -8.84 18.19 4.82
N ALA A 61 -8.33 19.27 5.41
CA ALA A 61 -9.01 19.97 6.50
C ALA A 61 -10.40 20.49 6.08
N LYS A 62 -10.55 20.95 4.84
CA LYS A 62 -11.86 21.34 4.28
C LYS A 62 -12.78 20.14 4.10
N TRP A 63 -12.26 19.01 3.62
CA TRP A 63 -13.03 17.79 3.46
C TRP A 63 -13.54 17.26 4.82
N GLN A 64 -12.68 17.18 5.84
CA GLN A 64 -13.06 16.77 7.20
C GLN A 64 -14.17 17.65 7.78
N LYS A 65 -14.07 18.98 7.61
CA LYS A 65 -15.13 19.92 8.03
C LYS A 65 -16.46 19.73 7.29
N LYS A 66 -16.40 19.34 6.01
CA LYS A 66 -17.59 19.08 5.18
C LYS A 66 -18.23 17.73 5.48
N LYS A 67 -17.42 16.73 5.85
CA LYS A 67 -17.80 15.33 6.00
C LYS A 67 -17.66 14.88 7.45
N VAL A 68 -18.38 15.56 8.34
CA VAL A 68 -18.30 15.36 9.80
C VAL A 68 -18.61 13.92 10.25
N ASN A 69 -19.33 13.13 9.44
CA ASN A 69 -19.80 11.79 9.80
C ASN A 69 -19.18 10.66 8.94
N GLU A 70 -18.16 10.94 8.14
CA GLU A 70 -17.56 9.93 7.25
C GLU A 70 -16.04 10.01 7.36
N THR A 71 -15.40 8.93 7.85
CA THR A 71 -13.94 8.83 7.90
C THR A 71 -13.38 8.37 6.54
N VAL A 72 -12.08 8.56 6.33
CA VAL A 72 -11.42 8.10 5.09
C VAL A 72 -11.54 6.59 4.95
N GLY A 73 -11.33 5.82 6.02
CA GLY A 73 -11.49 4.37 6.00
C GLY A 73 -12.91 3.93 5.62
N GLN A 74 -13.93 4.59 6.16
CA GLN A 74 -15.32 4.30 5.81
C GLN A 74 -15.60 4.57 4.33
N TRP A 75 -15.11 5.71 3.82
CA TRP A 75 -15.23 6.05 2.40
C TRP A 75 -14.53 4.99 1.51
N VAL A 76 -13.33 4.57 1.90
CA VAL A 76 -12.56 3.55 1.17
C VAL A 76 -13.28 2.20 1.16
N HIS A 77 -13.77 1.72 2.30
CA HIS A 77 -14.50 0.45 2.36
C HIS A 77 -15.80 0.50 1.56
N LYS A 78 -16.51 1.63 1.56
CA LYS A 78 -17.67 1.84 0.70
C LYS A 78 -17.29 1.75 -0.78
N TYR A 79 -16.23 2.44 -1.19
CA TYR A 79 -15.70 2.34 -2.55
C TYR A 79 -15.36 0.90 -2.92
N ILE A 80 -14.69 0.15 -2.04
CA ILE A 80 -14.33 -1.24 -2.28
C ILE A 80 -15.60 -2.11 -2.43
N CYS A 81 -16.59 -1.95 -1.55
CA CYS A 81 -17.85 -2.67 -1.62
C CYS A 81 -18.63 -2.44 -2.93
N ASP A 82 -18.50 -1.25 -3.52
CA ASP A 82 -19.18 -0.90 -4.76
C ASP A 82 -18.45 -1.46 -6.00
N ASN A 83 -17.14 -1.69 -5.92
CA ASN A 83 -16.31 -2.03 -7.08
C ASN A 83 -15.75 -3.47 -7.09
N TYR A 84 -15.63 -4.14 -5.93
CA TYR A 84 -15.00 -5.46 -5.81
C TYR A 84 -15.92 -6.44 -5.07
N LYS A 85 -16.54 -7.37 -5.81
CA LYS A 85 -17.58 -8.28 -5.29
C LYS A 85 -17.07 -9.30 -4.28
N ASP A 86 -15.83 -9.74 -4.45
CA ASP A 86 -15.10 -10.64 -3.57
C ASP A 86 -14.80 -9.97 -2.22
N LEU A 87 -14.19 -8.79 -2.24
CA LEU A 87 -13.90 -8.04 -1.02
C LEU A 87 -15.18 -7.55 -0.33
N LYS A 88 -16.23 -7.23 -1.08
CA LYS A 88 -17.56 -6.93 -0.52
C LYS A 88 -18.05 -8.03 0.40
N LYS A 89 -17.90 -9.31 0.02
CA LYS A 89 -18.35 -10.43 0.87
C LYS A 89 -17.59 -10.44 2.19
N ILE A 90 -16.28 -10.24 2.15
CA ILE A 90 -15.43 -10.18 3.35
C ILE A 90 -15.82 -9.01 4.25
N LEU A 91 -15.98 -7.81 3.66
CA LEU A 91 -16.27 -6.56 4.38
C LEU A 91 -17.70 -6.50 4.95
N THR A 92 -18.64 -7.27 4.40
CA THR A 92 -20.04 -7.29 4.86
C THR A 92 -20.39 -8.51 5.71
N ASP A 93 -19.46 -9.44 5.88
CA ASP A 93 -19.64 -10.58 6.78
C ASP A 93 -19.63 -10.11 8.25
N LYS A 94 -20.68 -10.50 8.99
CA LYS A 94 -20.82 -10.16 10.41
C LYS A 94 -19.72 -10.77 11.27
N ASN A 95 -19.17 -11.91 10.86
CA ASN A 95 -18.09 -12.57 11.59
C ASN A 95 -16.78 -11.78 11.53
N ASN A 96 -16.61 -10.94 10.50
CA ASN A 96 -15.40 -10.15 10.29
C ASN A 96 -15.50 -8.73 10.87
N LYS A 97 -16.60 -8.39 11.55
CA LYS A 97 -16.93 -7.01 11.92
C LYS A 97 -15.80 -6.30 12.69
N GLU A 98 -15.21 -6.96 13.68
CA GLU A 98 -14.13 -6.38 14.49
C GLU A 98 -12.88 -6.11 13.64
N ALA A 99 -12.51 -7.05 12.78
CA ALA A 99 -11.37 -6.91 11.88
C ALA A 99 -11.62 -5.80 10.83
N VAL A 100 -12.85 -5.69 10.30
CA VAL A 100 -13.25 -4.62 9.39
C VAL A 100 -13.16 -3.26 10.07
N GLU A 101 -13.62 -3.13 11.31
CA GLU A 101 -13.57 -1.88 12.09
C GLU A 101 -12.13 -1.47 12.41
N LEU A 102 -11.29 -2.44 12.79
CA LEU A 102 -9.86 -2.24 12.97
C LEU A 102 -9.22 -1.66 11.71
N TYR A 103 -9.39 -2.32 10.56
CA TYR A 103 -8.78 -1.88 9.30
C TYR A 103 -9.37 -0.57 8.77
N THR A 104 -10.65 -0.29 9.03
CA THR A 104 -11.28 1.02 8.75
C THR A 104 -10.55 2.12 9.52
N THR A 105 -10.31 1.90 10.80
CA THR A 105 -9.61 2.85 11.67
C THR A 105 -8.15 2.98 11.24
N THR A 106 -7.46 1.86 10.96
CA THR A 106 -6.08 1.85 10.48
C THR A 106 -5.88 2.67 9.20
N ILE A 107 -6.76 2.50 8.20
CA ILE A 107 -6.68 3.30 6.96
C ILE A 107 -6.82 4.79 7.28
N THR A 108 -7.76 5.15 8.14
CA THR A 108 -7.97 6.55 8.54
C THR A 108 -6.74 7.10 9.24
N SER A 109 -6.20 6.39 10.24
CA SER A 109 -5.00 6.79 10.98
C SER A 109 -3.77 6.93 10.09
N ILE A 110 -3.57 6.01 9.13
CA ILE A 110 -2.45 6.10 8.18
C ILE A 110 -2.54 7.40 7.37
N ILE A 111 -3.73 7.75 6.89
CA ILE A 111 -3.94 8.97 6.09
C ILE A 111 -3.80 10.23 6.95
N ASP A 112 -4.38 10.26 8.15
CA ASP A 112 -4.24 11.38 9.07
C ASP A 112 -2.76 11.62 9.42
N MET A 113 -2.04 10.57 9.84
CA MET A 113 -0.60 10.65 10.12
C MET A 113 0.20 11.08 8.89
N SER A 114 -0.13 10.58 7.69
CA SER A 114 0.56 10.99 6.46
C SER A 114 0.40 12.48 6.18
N ILE A 115 -0.80 13.02 6.42
CA ILE A 115 -1.11 14.43 6.15
C ILE A 115 -0.48 15.35 7.20
N GLU A 116 -0.36 14.89 8.45
CA GLU A 116 0.35 15.59 9.52
C GLU A 116 1.87 15.59 9.31
N SER A 117 2.41 14.55 8.67
CA SER A 117 3.86 14.34 8.49
C SER A 117 4.38 14.52 7.06
N LEU A 118 3.69 15.29 6.21
CA LEU A 118 4.03 15.47 4.78
C LEU A 118 5.47 15.95 4.50
N GLU A 119 6.13 16.56 5.49
CA GLU A 119 7.52 17.06 5.38
C GLU A 119 8.58 15.99 5.63
N TYR A 120 8.22 14.92 6.35
CA TYR A 120 9.13 13.88 6.82
C TYR A 120 8.46 12.50 6.79
N LEU A 121 7.64 12.26 5.75
CA LEU A 121 6.89 11.02 5.55
C LEU A 121 7.78 9.78 5.70
N ASP A 122 8.98 9.82 5.10
CA ASP A 122 9.87 8.68 5.09
C ASP A 122 10.41 8.36 6.49
N ASP A 123 10.77 9.38 7.26
CA ASP A 123 11.32 9.22 8.62
C ASP A 123 10.25 8.87 9.65
N ALA A 124 9.07 9.50 9.58
CA ALA A 124 8.01 9.29 10.57
C ALA A 124 7.15 8.05 10.28
N LEU A 125 6.72 7.88 9.03
CA LEU A 125 5.71 6.90 8.66
C LEU A 125 6.30 5.68 7.94
N GLY A 126 7.45 5.84 7.28
CA GLY A 126 8.11 4.77 6.52
C GLY A 126 8.36 3.50 7.36
N PRO A 127 9.09 3.59 8.50
CA PRO A 127 9.33 2.43 9.38
C PRO A 127 8.06 1.83 9.97
N LEU A 128 7.06 2.67 10.30
CA LEU A 128 5.79 2.22 10.87
C LEU A 128 4.99 1.37 9.87
N LEU A 129 4.89 1.80 8.62
CA LEU A 129 4.18 1.05 7.58
C LEU A 129 4.86 -0.29 7.24
N VAL A 130 6.18 -0.36 7.35
CA VAL A 130 6.93 -1.62 7.17
C VAL A 130 6.73 -2.54 8.39
N SER A 131 6.71 -2.01 9.61
CA SER A 131 6.51 -2.84 10.81
C SER A 131 5.09 -3.42 10.89
N TYR A 132 4.11 -2.71 10.32
CA TYR A 132 2.73 -3.17 10.19
C TYR A 132 2.60 -4.50 9.44
N THR A 133 3.45 -4.76 8.44
CA THR A 133 3.43 -6.02 7.68
C THR A 133 4.33 -7.12 8.26
N ALA A 134 5.13 -6.81 9.28
CA ALA A 134 6.00 -7.78 9.95
C ALA A 134 5.18 -8.85 10.71
N GLN A 135 5.82 -9.95 11.11
CA GLN A 135 5.15 -10.98 11.89
C GLN A 135 4.67 -10.43 13.24
N GLY A 136 3.38 -10.61 13.55
CA GLY A 136 2.73 -10.01 14.72
C GLY A 136 2.42 -8.52 14.56
N GLY A 137 2.70 -7.94 13.39
CA GLY A 137 2.30 -6.60 13.01
C GLY A 137 0.81 -6.52 12.70
N LEU A 138 0.26 -5.31 12.75
CA LEU A 138 -1.17 -5.01 12.59
C LEU A 138 -1.79 -5.61 11.31
N LEU A 139 -1.01 -5.67 10.23
CA LEU A 139 -1.47 -6.17 8.93
C LEU A 139 -1.22 -7.67 8.73
N SER A 140 -0.58 -8.32 9.70
CA SER A 140 -0.32 -9.76 9.68
C SER A 140 -1.39 -10.58 10.41
N GLU A 141 -2.13 -9.97 11.34
CA GLU A 141 -3.10 -10.68 12.19
C GLU A 141 -4.30 -11.24 11.41
N TYR A 142 -4.72 -10.54 10.36
CA TYR A 142 -5.87 -10.89 9.53
C TYR A 142 -5.48 -11.07 8.06
N GLU A 143 -4.26 -11.55 7.80
CA GLU A 143 -3.73 -11.67 6.43
C GLU A 143 -4.62 -12.52 5.51
N ASP A 144 -5.29 -13.55 6.05
CA ASP A 144 -6.23 -14.38 5.28
C ASP A 144 -7.43 -13.58 4.72
N LEU A 145 -7.79 -12.46 5.36
CA LEU A 145 -8.91 -11.59 4.98
C LEU A 145 -8.43 -10.31 4.26
N PHE A 146 -7.31 -9.75 4.71
CA PHE A 146 -6.80 -8.43 4.32
C PHE A 146 -5.35 -8.49 3.81
N ASN A 147 -5.10 -9.44 2.90
CA ASN A 147 -3.82 -9.65 2.22
C ASN A 147 -3.38 -8.48 1.31
N GLU A 148 -2.25 -8.67 0.62
CA GLU A 148 -1.69 -7.72 -0.35
C GLU A 148 -2.71 -7.24 -1.40
N TYR A 149 -3.58 -8.13 -1.89
CA TYR A 149 -4.61 -7.75 -2.87
C TYR A 149 -5.64 -6.78 -2.28
N TYR A 150 -6.05 -6.97 -1.04
CA TYR A 150 -6.90 -6.01 -0.34
C TYR A 150 -6.21 -4.64 -0.22
N TRP A 151 -4.94 -4.60 0.20
CA TRP A 151 -4.18 -3.35 0.33
C TRP A 151 -3.97 -2.63 -1.01
N LYS A 152 -3.85 -3.38 -2.10
CA LYS A 152 -3.84 -2.83 -3.45
C LYS A 152 -5.16 -2.14 -3.80
N CYS A 153 -6.29 -2.74 -3.44
CA CYS A 153 -7.62 -2.14 -3.64
C CYS A 153 -7.84 -0.92 -2.75
N VAL A 154 -7.31 -0.92 -1.52
CA VAL A 154 -7.27 0.25 -0.63
C VAL A 154 -6.50 1.41 -1.27
N CYS A 155 -5.31 1.15 -1.81
CA CYS A 155 -4.52 2.19 -2.48
C CYS A 155 -5.21 2.74 -3.73
N GLU A 156 -5.92 1.89 -4.49
CA GLU A 156 -6.73 2.34 -5.63
C GLU A 156 -7.90 3.23 -5.18
N ALA A 157 -8.63 2.80 -4.16
CA ALA A 157 -9.72 3.58 -3.57
C ALA A 157 -9.22 4.95 -3.09
N LEU A 158 -8.08 4.99 -2.40
CA LEU A 158 -7.44 6.24 -1.96
C LEU A 158 -7.03 7.12 -3.15
N CYS A 159 -6.58 6.56 -4.27
CA CYS A 159 -6.34 7.36 -5.48
C CYS A 159 -7.63 8.02 -5.99
N GLN A 160 -8.78 7.33 -5.90
CA GLN A 160 -10.08 7.91 -6.25
C GLN A 160 -10.54 8.95 -5.22
N PHE A 161 -10.25 8.74 -3.94
CA PHE A 161 -10.55 9.66 -2.86
C PHE A 161 -9.95 11.05 -3.07
N GLY A 162 -8.80 11.17 -3.76
CA GLY A 162 -8.23 12.48 -4.12
C GLY A 162 -9.22 13.41 -4.85
N LYS A 163 -10.22 12.86 -5.55
CA LYS A 163 -11.30 13.64 -6.18
C LYS A 163 -12.20 14.35 -5.16
N GLU A 164 -12.40 13.76 -3.98
CA GLU A 164 -13.19 14.34 -2.88
C GLU A 164 -12.48 15.53 -2.22
N LEU A 165 -11.14 15.56 -2.28
CA LEU A 165 -10.32 16.65 -1.73
C LEU A 165 -10.38 17.92 -2.58
N SER A 166 -10.83 17.80 -3.83
CA SER A 166 -10.83 18.93 -4.77
C SER A 166 -11.95 19.93 -4.46
N TYR A 167 -11.62 21.03 -3.78
CA TYR A 167 -12.59 22.10 -3.48
C TYR A 167 -12.65 23.21 -4.55
N SER A 168 -11.70 23.25 -5.49
CA SER A 168 -11.64 24.22 -6.59
C SER A 168 -11.40 23.51 -7.91
N ARG A 169 -12.12 23.92 -8.97
CA ARG A 169 -11.92 23.37 -10.33
C ARG A 169 -10.51 23.65 -10.86
N LEU A 170 -9.96 24.81 -10.54
CA LEU A 170 -8.64 25.25 -11.02
C LEU A 170 -7.49 24.46 -10.40
N LEU A 171 -7.65 24.04 -9.14
CA LEU A 171 -6.62 23.32 -8.38
C LEU A 171 -6.88 21.82 -8.30
N ARG A 172 -7.95 21.34 -8.95
CA ARG A 172 -8.43 19.96 -8.85
C ARG A 172 -7.32 18.95 -9.17
N TYR A 173 -6.69 19.09 -10.33
CA TYR A 173 -5.67 18.15 -10.78
C TYR A 173 -4.39 18.24 -9.94
N ASP A 174 -3.96 19.45 -9.59
CA ASP A 174 -2.81 19.67 -8.69
C ASP A 174 -3.01 18.98 -7.34
N THR A 175 -4.18 19.14 -6.71
CA THR A 175 -4.52 18.48 -5.45
C THR A 175 -4.56 16.96 -5.59
N ILE A 176 -5.19 16.45 -6.66
CA ILE A 176 -5.27 15.00 -6.91
C ILE A 176 -3.87 14.41 -7.10
N TYR A 177 -3.01 15.04 -7.91
CA TYR A 177 -1.65 14.54 -8.15
C TYR A 177 -0.79 14.61 -6.90
N ALA A 178 -0.85 15.72 -6.15
CA ALA A 178 -0.17 15.84 -4.88
C ALA A 178 -0.59 14.70 -3.93
N PHE A 179 -1.89 14.46 -3.79
CA PHE A 179 -2.39 13.39 -2.92
C PHE A 179 -1.96 12.00 -3.40
N ARG A 180 -1.97 11.74 -4.71
CA ARG A 180 -1.53 10.45 -5.26
C ARG A 180 -0.03 10.18 -5.04
N ILE A 181 0.81 11.21 -4.88
CA ILE A 181 2.21 11.02 -4.47
C ILE A 181 2.27 10.43 -3.04
N VAL A 182 1.43 10.92 -2.12
CA VAL A 182 1.31 10.35 -0.76
C VAL A 182 0.85 8.90 -0.81
N ILE A 183 -0.16 8.59 -1.64
CA ILE A 183 -0.66 7.22 -1.77
C ILE A 183 0.41 6.30 -2.38
N LEU A 184 1.19 6.80 -3.34
CA LEU A 184 2.31 6.04 -3.91
C LEU A 184 3.38 5.74 -2.85
N PHE A 185 3.69 6.70 -1.97
CA PHE A 185 4.58 6.46 -0.82
C PHE A 185 4.04 5.34 0.08
N ILE A 186 2.79 5.44 0.53
CA ILE A 186 2.16 4.44 1.40
C ILE A 186 2.17 3.06 0.74
N SER A 187 1.71 2.98 -0.50
CA SER A 187 1.68 1.74 -1.29
C SER A 187 3.07 1.12 -1.37
N LYS A 188 4.11 1.92 -1.65
CA LYS A 188 5.47 1.41 -1.78
C LYS A 188 6.00 0.86 -0.45
N LYS A 189 5.71 1.52 0.68
CA LYS A 189 6.15 1.05 1.99
C LYS A 189 5.46 -0.24 2.42
N ILE A 190 4.14 -0.33 2.23
CA ILE A 190 3.38 -1.56 2.54
C ILE A 190 3.84 -2.71 1.63
N THR A 191 3.99 -2.49 0.32
CA THR A 191 4.49 -3.52 -0.60
C THR A 191 5.90 -3.98 -0.24
N ASN A 192 6.83 -3.06 0.05
CA ASN A 192 8.18 -3.43 0.48
C ASN A 192 8.14 -4.28 1.76
N GLY A 193 7.25 -3.95 2.69
CA GLY A 193 7.07 -4.72 3.92
C GLY A 193 6.58 -6.15 3.67
N PHE A 194 5.64 -6.35 2.74
CA PHE A 194 5.23 -7.69 2.30
C PHE A 194 6.36 -8.44 1.58
N GLU A 195 7.10 -7.78 0.69
CA GLU A 195 8.25 -8.39 0.00
C GLU A 195 9.34 -8.87 0.98
N MET A 196 9.66 -8.06 2.00
CA MET A 196 10.61 -8.42 3.06
C MET A 196 10.16 -9.66 3.84
N LYS A 197 8.86 -9.77 4.14
CA LYS A 197 8.30 -10.96 4.78
C LYS A 197 8.47 -12.21 3.91
N HIS A 198 8.22 -12.12 2.61
CA HIS A 198 8.38 -13.25 1.68
C HIS A 198 9.85 -13.64 1.49
N ALA A 199 10.77 -12.67 1.47
CA ALA A 199 12.21 -12.94 1.40
C ALA A 199 12.74 -13.65 2.67
N GLY A 200 12.28 -13.23 3.86
CA GLY A 200 12.66 -13.87 5.14
C GLY A 200 12.14 -15.30 5.31
N VAL A 201 11.05 -15.67 4.64
CA VAL A 201 10.54 -17.06 4.62
C VAL A 201 11.32 -17.94 3.65
N GLY A 202 11.94 -17.35 2.61
CA GLY A 202 12.74 -18.07 1.60
C GLY A 202 14.16 -18.44 2.01
N GLU A 203 14.77 -17.74 2.98
CA GLU A 203 16.15 -18.00 3.42
C GLU A 203 16.27 -19.02 4.55
N CYS A 204 15.18 -19.41 5.22
CA CYS A 204 15.22 -20.42 6.28
C CYS A 204 14.98 -21.86 5.80
N THR A 205 14.86 -22.11 4.48
CA THR A 205 14.59 -23.46 3.93
C THR A 205 15.68 -24.05 3.03
N ASN A 206 16.81 -23.38 2.81
CA ASN A 206 17.91 -23.96 2.02
C ASN A 206 19.28 -23.55 2.57
N ASN A 207 19.79 -24.30 3.55
CA ASN A 207 21.18 -24.73 3.63
C ASN A 207 21.35 -25.66 4.83
N ASP A 208 20.89 -26.90 4.68
CA ASP A 208 21.47 -28.05 5.36
C ASP A 208 21.12 -29.30 4.55
N ASN A 209 21.95 -29.59 3.55
CA ASN A 209 22.52 -30.92 3.30
C ASN A 209 23.08 -31.03 1.89
N SER A 210 24.41 -31.03 1.79
CA SER A 210 25.09 -31.81 0.76
C SER A 210 25.94 -32.89 1.40
N CYS A 211 25.55 -34.14 1.12
CA CYS A 211 26.33 -35.38 1.16
C CYS A 211 26.70 -35.92 2.56
N SER A 212 26.29 -37.13 2.95
CA SER A 212 26.64 -38.36 2.25
C SER A 212 25.84 -39.59 2.72
N THR A 213 25.73 -40.54 1.80
CA THR A 213 25.10 -41.86 1.84
C THR A 213 25.34 -42.70 3.10
N SER A 214 24.30 -43.35 3.61
CA SER A 214 24.34 -44.79 3.97
C SER A 214 22.94 -45.39 4.09
N LYS A 215 22.86 -46.65 3.63
CA LYS A 215 21.76 -47.64 3.73
C LYS A 215 21.23 -47.72 5.18
N SER A 216 20.01 -48.15 5.53
CA SER A 216 19.22 -49.26 5.02
C SER A 216 17.79 -49.25 5.62
N THR A 217 16.94 -50.10 5.05
CA THR A 217 15.84 -50.87 5.70
C THR A 217 14.59 -50.16 6.26
N SER A 218 13.55 -50.14 5.41
CA SER A 218 12.23 -50.77 5.62
C SER A 218 11.63 -50.86 7.03
N LEU A 219 10.40 -50.32 7.20
CA LEU A 219 9.26 -51.04 7.79
C LEU A 219 7.93 -50.35 7.43
N LYS A 220 6.96 -51.17 7.05
CA LYS A 220 5.58 -50.85 6.64
C LYS A 220 4.64 -50.77 7.87
N LYS A 221 3.44 -50.21 7.59
CA LYS A 221 2.10 -50.39 8.23
C LYS A 221 1.84 -49.57 9.50
N SER A 222 0.63 -49.11 9.83
CA SER A 222 -0.70 -49.04 9.18
C SER A 222 -1.69 -48.32 10.12
N LYS A 223 -2.71 -47.66 9.55
CA LYS A 223 -4.10 -47.41 10.05
C LYS A 223 -4.40 -47.32 11.58
N LYS A 224 -5.00 -46.15 11.95
CA LYS A 224 -6.06 -45.83 12.97
C LYS A 224 -7.04 -46.99 13.35
N PRO A 225 -7.94 -46.88 14.38
CA PRO A 225 -8.19 -45.85 15.43
C PRO A 225 -8.58 -46.44 16.85
N LYS A 226 -9.02 -45.54 17.76
CA LYS A 226 -10.20 -45.62 18.66
C LYS A 226 -9.99 -45.70 20.20
N ASP A 227 -10.57 -44.69 20.85
CA ASP A 227 -11.24 -44.60 22.17
C ASP A 227 -11.11 -45.76 23.16
N THR A 228 -10.62 -45.47 24.36
CA THR A 228 -11.45 -45.45 25.60
C THR A 228 -10.76 -44.61 26.67
#